data_AF-A0A967BWM4-F1
#
_entry.id   AF-A0A967BWM4-F1
#
_cell.length_a   1.000
_cell.length_b   1.000
_cell.length_c   1.000
_cell.angle_alpha   90.00
_cell.angle_beta   90.00
_cell.angle_gamma   90.00
#
_symmetry.space_group_name_H-M   'P 1'
#
loop_
_entity.id
_entity.type
_entity.pdbx_description
1 polymer ?
#
loop_
_entity_poly.entity_id
_entity_poly.type
_entity_poly.pdbx_seq_one_letter_code
_entity_poly.pdbx_strand_id
1 'polypeptide(L)'
;MINFKMNKNIAIACESKSSRSGFNHFAYLLIDKEERDKAKIHYINRTWEEYDFQSVIEKLINKTFLLTPRQKVIFPKIAKKIANGEIKQQFKTIGTITKMGEIFHANNQKAQNDWKARILKAGLEKKGLIMPDDWEELSEDTKQTRLDAVIKQLAD
;
A
#
# COMPACT_ATOMS: atom_id res chain seq x y z
N MET A 1 -12.57 -3.01 7.86
CA MET A 1 -11.94 -3.95 8.82
C MET A 1 -11.06 -4.90 8.02
N ILE A 2 -9.80 -5.07 8.40
CA ILE A 2 -8.80 -5.94 7.74
C ILE A 2 -8.53 -7.13 8.65
N ASN A 3 -8.48 -8.35 8.10
CA ASN A 3 -8.26 -9.57 8.87
C ASN A 3 -6.92 -10.23 8.52
N PHE A 4 -6.02 -10.30 9.50
CA PHE A 4 -4.75 -11.00 9.42
C PHE A 4 -4.93 -12.41 9.98
N LYS A 5 -5.11 -13.41 9.10
CA LYS A 5 -5.35 -14.80 9.51
C LYS A 5 -4.06 -15.59 9.55
N MET A 6 -3.72 -16.17 10.71
CA MET A 6 -2.61 -17.11 10.83
C MET A 6 -3.06 -18.53 10.47
N ASN A 7 -4.24 -18.95 10.93
CA ASN A 7 -4.87 -20.21 10.58
C ASN A 7 -6.41 -20.09 10.71
N LYS A 8 -7.13 -21.23 10.71
CA LYS A 8 -8.60 -21.24 10.82
C LYS A 8 -9.11 -20.75 12.19
N ASN A 9 -8.29 -20.85 13.23
CA ASN A 9 -8.68 -20.62 14.62
C ASN A 9 -8.17 -19.28 15.14
N ILE A 10 -7.01 -18.80 14.68
CA ILE A 10 -6.36 -17.61 15.23
C ILE A 10 -6.19 -16.54 14.14
N ALA A 11 -6.71 -15.35 14.42
CA ALA A 11 -6.59 -14.18 13.57
C ALA A 11 -6.48 -12.88 14.38
N ILE A 12 -5.96 -11.83 13.77
CA ILE A 12 -6.06 -10.46 14.28
C ILE A 12 -6.94 -9.66 13.32
N ALA A 13 -8.02 -9.09 13.81
CA ALA A 13 -8.86 -8.16 13.06
C ALA A 13 -8.50 -6.72 13.41
N CYS A 14 -8.29 -5.88 12.41
CA CYS A 14 -7.97 -4.47 12.60
C CYS A 14 -9.00 -3.55 11.94
N GLU A 15 -9.25 -2.41 12.57
CA GLU A 15 -10.10 -1.37 11.99
C GLU A 15 -9.58 0.03 12.35
N SER A 16 -9.83 0.98 11.45
CA SER A 16 -9.57 2.40 11.68
C SER A 16 -10.90 3.12 11.91
N LYS A 17 -10.95 4.00 12.91
CA LYS A 17 -12.10 4.84 13.22
C LYS A 17 -11.68 6.29 13.42
N SER A 18 -12.29 7.20 12.68
CA SER A 18 -12.10 8.64 12.86
C SER A 18 -12.68 9.11 14.19
N SER A 19 -12.09 10.16 14.75
CA SER A 19 -12.53 10.83 15.97
C SER A 19 -12.36 12.34 15.80
N ARG A 20 -12.95 13.14 16.68
CA ARG A 20 -12.87 14.61 16.58
C ARG A 20 -11.43 15.15 16.57
N SER A 21 -10.51 14.50 17.29
CA SER A 21 -9.13 14.93 17.49
C SER A 21 -8.09 14.20 16.63
N GLY A 22 -8.52 13.31 15.72
CA GLY A 22 -7.62 12.45 14.96
C GLY A 22 -8.28 11.13 14.58
N PHE A 23 -7.54 10.03 14.56
CA PHE A 23 -8.09 8.71 14.24
C PHE A 23 -7.56 7.65 15.20
N ASN A 24 -8.21 6.49 15.20
CA ASN A 24 -7.88 5.38 16.09
C ASN A 24 -7.69 4.12 15.26
N HIS A 25 -6.66 3.35 15.58
CA HIS A 25 -6.54 1.98 15.15
C HIS A 25 -6.91 1.05 16.30
N PHE A 26 -7.70 0.04 15.99
CA PHE A 26 -8.07 -1.05 16.89
C PHE A 26 -7.53 -2.35 16.32
N ALA A 27 -7.06 -3.23 17.19
CA ALA A 27 -6.72 -4.61 16.86
C ALA A 27 -7.42 -5.55 17.85
N TYR A 28 -8.06 -6.59 17.33
CA TYR A 28 -8.81 -7.60 18.09
C TYR A 28 -8.19 -8.96 17.81
N LEU A 29 -7.74 -9.66 18.87
CA LEU A 29 -7.29 -11.04 18.78
C LEU A 29 -8.52 -11.95 18.78
N LEU A 30 -8.68 -12.69 17.69
CA LEU A 30 -9.73 -13.69 17.54
C LEU A 30 -9.15 -15.09 17.72
N ILE A 31 -9.68 -15.85 18.67
CA ILE A 31 -9.41 -17.29 18.84
C ILE A 31 -10.75 -18.02 18.74
N ASP A 32 -10.84 -18.97 17.82
CA ASP A 32 -12.05 -19.70 17.46
C ASP A 32 -13.22 -18.77 17.10
N LYS A 33 -12.88 -17.66 16.41
CA LYS A 33 -13.78 -16.57 15.98
C LYS A 33 -14.35 -15.70 17.11
N GLU A 34 -13.96 -15.96 18.36
CA GLU A 34 -14.33 -15.12 19.49
C GLU A 34 -13.23 -14.11 19.80
N GLU A 35 -13.62 -12.88 20.13
CA GLU A 35 -12.68 -11.87 20.63
C GLU A 35 -12.14 -12.31 22.00
N ARG A 36 -10.82 -12.44 22.10
CA ARG A 36 -10.14 -12.78 23.37
C ARG A 36 -9.31 -11.64 23.93
N ASP A 37 -8.84 -10.73 23.09
CA ASP A 37 -8.08 -9.56 23.53
C ASP A 37 -8.22 -8.42 22.53
N LYS A 38 -7.95 -7.19 22.98
CA LYS A 38 -7.98 -5.99 22.16
C LYS A 38 -6.92 -4.97 22.53
N ALA A 39 -6.47 -4.22 21.52
CA ALA A 39 -5.61 -3.07 21.65
C ALA A 39 -6.14 -1.88 20.85
N LYS A 40 -5.84 -0.68 21.32
CA LYS A 40 -6.18 0.59 20.68
C LYS A 40 -4.97 1.52 20.69
N ILE A 41 -4.76 2.23 19.59
CA ILE A 41 -3.87 3.39 19.50
C ILE A 41 -4.65 4.58 18.91
N HIS A 42 -4.46 5.75 19.51
CA HIS A 42 -4.99 7.02 19.01
C HIS A 42 -3.86 7.81 18.36
N TYR A 43 -4.12 8.34 17.17
CA TYR A 43 -3.20 9.17 16.42
C TYR A 43 -3.82 10.54 16.22
N ILE A 44 -3.16 11.58 16.72
CA ILE A 44 -3.51 12.98 16.42
C ILE A 44 -3.00 13.31 15.01
N ASN A 45 -1.74 12.95 14.74
CA ASN A 45 -1.11 12.99 13.43
C ASN A 45 -0.60 11.59 13.09
N ARG A 46 -0.66 11.18 11.81
CA ARG A 46 -0.20 9.86 11.39
C ARG A 46 1.33 9.78 11.54
N THR A 47 1.79 8.74 12.22
CA THR A 47 3.22 8.38 12.28
C THR A 47 3.57 7.48 11.10
N TRP A 48 4.84 7.47 10.71
CA TRP A 48 5.35 6.49 9.76
C TRP A 48 5.17 5.08 10.35
N GLU A 49 4.43 4.24 9.65
CA GLU A 49 4.33 2.80 9.87
C GLU A 49 4.82 2.11 8.59
N GLU A 50 5.52 0.98 8.73
CA GLU A 50 5.96 0.18 7.58
C GLU A 50 4.76 -0.37 6.78
N TYR A 51 3.67 -0.65 7.49
CA TYR A 51 2.39 -1.07 6.93
C TYR A 51 1.26 -0.66 7.87
N ASP A 52 0.05 -0.55 7.33
CA ASP A 52 -1.13 -0.17 8.11
C ASP A 52 -1.36 -1.11 9.29
N PHE A 53 -1.59 -0.53 10.47
CA PHE A 53 -1.84 -1.21 11.73
C PHE A 53 -0.61 -1.81 12.42
N GLN A 54 0.60 -1.53 11.95
CA GLN A 54 1.84 -2.06 12.56
C GLN A 54 1.86 -1.85 14.08
N SER A 55 1.74 -0.61 14.55
CA SER A 55 1.91 -0.32 15.97
C SER A 55 0.81 -0.94 16.83
N VAL A 56 -0.44 -0.97 16.34
CA VAL A 56 -1.55 -1.54 17.13
C VAL A 56 -1.46 -3.07 17.19
N ILE A 57 -0.94 -3.72 16.15
CA ILE A 57 -0.66 -5.16 16.12
C ILE A 57 0.47 -5.49 17.09
N GLU A 58 1.58 -4.76 17.05
CA GLU A 58 2.69 -4.93 17.99
C GLU A 58 2.23 -4.75 19.45
N LYS A 59 1.42 -3.72 19.71
CA LYS A 59 0.84 -3.47 21.03
C LYS A 59 -0.04 -4.64 21.51
N LEU A 60 -0.91 -5.18 20.65
CA LEU A 60 -1.76 -6.33 20.97
C LEU A 60 -0.93 -7.58 21.29
N ILE A 61 0.06 -7.88 20.45
CA ILE A 61 0.92 -9.06 20.56
C ILE A 61 1.78 -9.01 21.83
N ASN A 62 2.28 -7.84 22.20
CA ASN A 62 3.07 -7.67 23.42
C ASN A 62 2.21 -7.71 24.68
N LYS A 63 0.98 -7.23 24.62
CA LYS A 63 0.01 -7.28 25.73
C LYS A 63 -0.52 -8.68 26.02
N THR A 64 -0.82 -9.45 24.97
CA THR A 64 -1.51 -10.73 25.13
C THR A 64 -0.59 -11.86 25.61
N PHE A 65 -1.06 -12.68 26.54
CA PHE A 65 -0.41 -13.92 26.97
C PHE A 65 -0.94 -15.17 26.26
N LEU A 66 -1.98 -15.01 25.43
CA LEU A 66 -2.67 -16.10 24.72
C LEU A 66 -1.90 -16.59 23.48
N LEU A 67 -0.87 -15.86 23.06
CA LEU A 67 -0.03 -16.21 21.93
C LEU A 67 1.33 -16.70 22.41
N THR A 68 1.76 -17.84 21.86
CA THR A 68 3.13 -18.34 22.04
C THR A 68 4.15 -17.40 21.39
N PRO A 69 5.41 -17.38 21.84
CA PRO A 69 6.47 -16.53 21.24
C PRO A 69 6.61 -16.70 19.73
N ARG A 70 6.42 -17.92 19.21
CA ARG A 70 6.45 -18.20 17.76
C ARG A 70 5.30 -17.51 17.02
N GLN A 71 4.10 -17.55 17.56
CA GLN A 71 2.92 -16.91 16.96
C GLN A 71 3.03 -15.39 16.94
N LYS A 72 3.65 -14.80 17.97
CA LYS A 72 3.91 -13.36 18.05
C LYS A 72 4.73 -12.83 16.86
N VAL A 73 5.66 -13.63 16.33
CA VAL A 73 6.51 -13.25 15.19
C VAL A 73 5.80 -13.44 13.84
N ILE A 74 4.77 -14.28 13.76
CA ILE A 74 4.10 -14.60 12.50
C ILE A 74 3.19 -13.46 12.03
N PHE A 75 2.46 -12.82 12.94
CA PHE A 75 1.51 -11.76 12.58
C PHE A 75 2.15 -10.55 11.87
N PRO A 76 3.27 -9.98 12.34
CA PRO A 76 3.95 -8.91 11.61
C PRO A 76 4.34 -9.33 10.18
N LYS A 77 4.81 -10.57 9.99
CA LYS A 77 5.16 -11.10 8.67
C LYS A 77 3.96 -11.22 7.75
N ILE A 78 2.82 -11.69 8.27
CA ILE A 78 1.56 -11.77 7.50
C ILE A 78 1.10 -10.38 7.11
N ALA A 79 1.08 -9.43 8.06
CA ALA A 79 0.63 -8.07 7.80
C ALA A 79 1.48 -7.37 6.73
N LYS A 80 2.81 -7.44 6.87
CA LYS A 80 3.76 -6.93 5.87
C LYS A 80 3.57 -7.59 4.49
N LYS A 81 3.36 -8.90 4.44
CA LYS A 81 3.11 -9.62 3.17
C LYS A 81 1.84 -9.13 2.48
N ILE A 82 0.75 -8.94 3.23
CA ILE A 82 -0.51 -8.43 2.68
C ILE A 82 -0.32 -7.01 2.14
N ALA A 83 0.27 -6.12 2.93
CA ALA A 83 0.54 -4.75 2.51
C ALA A 83 1.41 -4.69 1.24
N ASN A 84 2.49 -5.47 1.18
CA ASN A 84 3.34 -5.55 -0.01
C ASN A 84 2.59 -6.09 -1.23
N GLY A 85 1.70 -7.06 -1.04
CA GLY A 85 0.86 -7.60 -2.11
C GLY A 85 -0.10 -6.56 -2.69
N GLU A 86 -0.73 -5.77 -1.82
CA GLU A 86 -1.62 -4.67 -2.23
C GLU A 86 -0.86 -3.58 -3.00
N ILE A 87 0.31 -3.18 -2.51
CA ILE A 87 1.18 -2.21 -3.19
C ILE A 87 1.59 -2.72 -4.56
N LYS A 88 2.04 -3.98 -4.66
CA LYS A 88 2.42 -4.59 -5.94
C LYS A 88 1.25 -4.62 -6.92
N GLN A 89 0.05 -4.96 -6.45
CA GLN A 89 -1.14 -4.97 -7.28
C GLN A 89 -1.50 -3.57 -7.80
N GLN A 90 -1.41 -2.54 -6.96
CA GLN A 90 -1.66 -1.16 -7.36
C GLN A 90 -0.66 -0.69 -8.43
N PHE A 91 0.64 -0.99 -8.26
CA PHE A 91 1.66 -0.67 -9.25
C PHE A 91 1.43 -1.39 -10.57
N LYS A 92 1.06 -2.67 -10.53
CA LYS A 92 0.70 -3.44 -11.73
C LYS A 92 -0.52 -2.85 -12.46
N THR A 93 -1.53 -2.40 -11.73
CA THR A 93 -2.71 -1.74 -12.31
C THR A 93 -2.32 -0.40 -12.97
N ILE A 94 -1.50 0.41 -12.31
CA ILE A 94 -0.99 1.68 -12.88
C ILE A 94 -0.20 1.38 -14.16
N GLY A 95 0.74 0.44 -14.12
CA GLY A 95 1.52 0.03 -15.30
C GLY A 95 0.65 -0.42 -16.46
N THR A 96 -0.39 -1.22 -16.18
CA THR A 96 -1.36 -1.68 -17.20
C THR A 96 -2.11 -0.51 -17.84
N ILE A 97 -2.71 0.39 -17.06
CA ILE A 97 -3.45 1.56 -17.57
C ILE A 97 -2.51 2.50 -18.35
N THR A 98 -1.27 2.63 -17.88
CA THR A 98 -0.25 3.46 -18.54
C THR A 98 0.04 2.95 -19.95
N LYS A 99 0.14 1.62 -20.15
CA LYS A 99 0.33 1.00 -21.47
C LYS A 99 -0.86 1.18 -22.42
N MET A 100 -2.08 1.37 -21.92
CA MET A 100 -3.25 1.59 -22.78
C MET A 100 -3.16 2.86 -23.64
N GLY A 101 -2.29 3.81 -23.29
CA GLY A 101 -2.04 5.00 -24.10
C GLY A 101 -1.54 4.68 -25.52
N GLU A 102 -0.80 3.58 -25.67
CA GLU A 102 -0.32 3.10 -26.97
C GLU A 102 -1.49 2.69 -27.89
N ILE A 103 -2.60 2.24 -27.31
CA ILE A 103 -3.82 1.88 -28.04
C ILE A 103 -4.64 3.14 -28.34
N PHE A 104 -4.83 4.02 -27.35
CA PHE A 104 -5.67 5.23 -27.50
C PHE A 104 -5.06 6.28 -28.42
N HIS A 105 -3.73 6.28 -28.57
CA HIS A 105 -2.99 7.26 -29.34
C HIS A 105 -2.02 6.59 -30.33
N ALA A 106 -2.47 5.53 -31.01
CA ALA A 106 -1.63 4.63 -31.83
C ALA A 106 -0.71 5.32 -32.88
N ASN A 107 -0.98 6.58 -33.27
CA ASN A 107 -0.22 7.30 -34.30
C ASN A 107 0.38 8.64 -33.81
N ASN A 108 0.41 8.90 -32.51
CA ASN A 108 0.92 10.17 -31.97
C ASN A 108 1.75 9.94 -30.72
N GLN A 109 3.08 9.89 -30.89
CA GLN A 109 4.06 9.67 -29.83
C GLN A 109 3.92 10.69 -28.70
N LYS A 110 3.74 11.97 -29.02
CA LYS A 110 3.54 13.02 -28.01
C LYS A 110 2.29 12.74 -27.16
N ALA A 111 1.17 12.39 -27.79
CA ALA A 111 -0.05 12.06 -27.07
C ALA A 111 0.08 10.78 -26.23
N GLN A 112 0.88 9.80 -26.68
CA GLN A 112 1.22 8.63 -25.87
C GLN A 112 2.05 9.01 -24.64
N ASN A 113 3.08 9.84 -24.80
CA ASN A 113 3.92 10.32 -23.70
C ASN A 113 3.13 11.15 -22.69
N ASP A 114 2.29 12.08 -23.17
CA ASP A 114 1.41 12.91 -22.34
C ASP A 114 0.43 12.04 -21.54
N TRP A 115 -0.14 11.00 -22.17
CA TRP A 115 -0.97 10.01 -21.48
C TRP A 115 -0.18 9.30 -20.37
N LYS A 116 0.99 8.74 -20.70
CA LYS A 116 1.82 7.98 -19.78
C LYS A 116 2.22 8.82 -18.57
N ALA A 117 2.70 10.05 -18.80
CA ALA A 117 3.06 11.00 -17.75
C ALA A 117 1.86 11.34 -16.85
N ARG A 118 0.67 11.57 -17.44
CA ARG A 118 -0.55 11.87 -16.68
C ARG A 118 -0.98 10.71 -15.78
N ILE A 119 -0.98 9.47 -16.29
CA ILE A 119 -1.38 8.30 -15.50
C ILE A 119 -0.38 8.04 -14.37
N LEU A 120 0.93 8.12 -14.65
CA LEU A 120 1.96 7.96 -13.63
C LEU A 120 1.87 9.04 -12.56
N LYS A 121 1.69 10.31 -12.95
CA LYS A 121 1.49 11.42 -12.00
C LYS A 121 0.23 11.19 -11.17
N ALA A 122 -0.91 10.91 -11.79
CA ALA A 122 -2.16 10.67 -11.06
C ALA A 122 -2.07 9.47 -10.09
N GLY A 123 -1.37 8.41 -10.47
CA GLY A 123 -1.24 7.19 -9.68
C GLY A 123 -0.18 7.26 -8.58
N LEU A 124 0.88 8.07 -8.74
CA LEU A 124 2.09 8.04 -7.92
C LEU A 124 2.53 9.40 -7.33
N GLU A 125 1.95 10.54 -7.72
CA GLU A 125 2.34 11.86 -7.20
C GLU A 125 2.24 11.91 -5.67
N LYS A 126 1.13 11.42 -5.12
CA LYS A 126 0.94 11.32 -3.65
C LYS A 126 1.76 10.19 -3.00
N LYS A 127 2.48 9.40 -3.80
CA LYS A 127 3.34 8.30 -3.37
C LYS A 127 4.82 8.59 -3.57
N GLY A 128 5.17 9.85 -3.86
CA GLY A 128 6.55 10.31 -3.96
C GLY A 128 7.13 10.33 -5.38
N LEU A 129 6.31 10.17 -6.42
CA LEU A 129 6.77 10.48 -7.78
C LEU A 129 6.96 11.98 -7.93
N ILE A 130 8.18 12.40 -8.26
CA ILE A 130 8.54 13.78 -8.57
C ILE A 130 8.97 13.80 -10.03
N MET A 131 8.29 14.62 -10.83
CA MET A 131 8.69 14.86 -12.22
C MET A 131 9.88 15.82 -12.24
N PRO A 132 10.88 15.63 -13.12
CA PRO A 132 11.97 16.57 -13.29
C PRO A 132 11.49 17.97 -13.70
N ASP A 133 12.17 19.01 -13.24
CA ASP A 133 11.81 20.40 -13.57
C ASP A 133 12.00 20.71 -15.07
N ASP A 134 12.95 20.03 -15.72
CA ASP A 134 13.25 20.14 -17.15
C ASP A 134 12.37 19.25 -18.05
N TRP A 135 11.31 18.62 -17.49
CA TRP A 135 10.52 17.61 -18.21
C TRP A 135 9.97 18.10 -19.56
N GLU A 136 9.51 19.35 -19.61
CA GLU A 136 8.94 19.94 -20.83
C GLU A 136 9.99 20.24 -21.91
N GLU A 137 11.28 20.36 -21.53
CA GLU A 137 12.40 20.65 -22.43
C GLU A 137 12.97 19.38 -23.10
N LEU A 138 12.58 18.20 -22.61
CA LEU A 138 13.06 16.92 -23.13
C LEU A 138 12.45 16.57 -24.50
N SER A 139 13.23 15.89 -25.33
CA SER A 139 12.72 15.29 -26.58
C SER A 139 11.72 14.17 -26.31
N GLU A 140 10.78 13.95 -27.23
CA GLU A 140 9.76 12.91 -27.10
C GLU A 140 10.35 11.49 -27.01
N ASP A 141 11.49 11.23 -27.65
CA ASP A 141 12.21 9.96 -27.53
C ASP A 141 12.82 9.76 -26.13
N THR A 142 13.34 10.83 -25.54
CA THR A 142 13.88 10.81 -24.17
C THR A 142 12.75 10.58 -23.16
N LYS A 143 11.63 11.29 -23.34
CA LYS A 143 10.43 11.10 -22.50
C LYS A 143 9.94 9.66 -22.57
N GLN A 144 9.78 9.12 -23.78
CA GLN A 144 9.35 7.74 -24.00
C GLN A 144 10.27 6.75 -23.28
N THR A 145 11.59 6.88 -23.47
CA THR A 145 12.58 5.99 -22.84
C THR A 145 12.47 5.99 -21.32
N ARG A 146 12.32 7.18 -20.71
CA ARG A 146 12.17 7.32 -19.25
C ARG A 146 10.84 6.73 -18.76
N LEU A 147 9.74 6.99 -19.46
CA LEU A 147 8.41 6.48 -19.11
C LEU A 147 8.35 4.96 -19.21
N ASP A 148 8.91 4.38 -20.27
CA ASP A 148 8.94 2.93 -20.46
C ASP A 148 9.80 2.22 -19.42
N ALA A 149 10.92 2.83 -19.01
CA ALA A 149 11.74 2.34 -17.91
C ALA A 149 10.93 2.28 -16.60
N VAL A 150 10.16 3.31 -16.29
CA VAL A 150 9.28 3.33 -15.10
C VAL A 150 8.17 2.29 -15.22
N ILE A 151 7.50 2.20 -16.37
CA ILE A 151 6.41 1.24 -16.60
C ILE A 151 6.92 -0.20 -16.45
N LYS A 152 8.14 -0.49 -16.91
CA LYS A 152 8.77 -1.80 -16.74
C LYS A 152 8.93 -2.15 -15.26
N GLN A 153 9.46 -1.23 -14.46
CA GLN A 153 9.61 -1.42 -13.00
C GLN A 153 8.28 -1.62 -12.27
N LEU A 154 7.18 -1.03 -12.77
CA LEU A 154 5.85 -1.20 -12.19
C LEU A 154 5.15 -2.50 -12.60
N ALA A 155 5.56 -3.10 -13.73
CA ALA A 155 4.95 -4.30 -14.28
C ALA A 155 5.59 -5.60 -13.75
N ASP A 156 6.83 -5.55 -13.25
CA ASP A 156 7.58 -6.67 -12.67
C ASP A 156 7.13 -7.02 -11.22
#